data_AF-A0A9E2XGB9-F1
#
_entry.id   AF-A0A9E2XGB9-F1
#
_cell.length_a   1.000
_cell.length_b   1.000
_cell.length_c   1.000
_cell.angle_alpha   90.00
_cell.angle_beta   90.00
_cell.angle_gamma   90.00
#
_symmetry.space_group_name_H-M   'P 1'
#
loop_
_entity.id
_entity.type
_entity.pdbx_description
1 polymer ?
#
loop_
_entity_poly.entity_id
_entity_poly.type
_entity_poly.pdbx_seq_one_letter_code
_entity_poly.pdbx_strand_id
1 'polypeptide(L)'
;GKSRMKLLYPDELPLLEKIRTIAREIYRARDIDVARPVREQLAQFEAMGYGRVPVCIAKTQYSFSTNPDAKGAPNDHVVTVREVRLSAGAEFVVAVCGDIMTMPGLPKVPAANSIDIGPDGRIVGLF
;
A
#
# COMPACT_ATOMS: atom_id res chain seq x y z
N GLY A 1 25.43 20.40 -7.93
CA GLY A 1 25.36 20.31 -6.46
C GLY A 1 25.23 18.85 -6.06
N LYS A 2 25.94 18.39 -5.02
CA LYS A 2 25.79 17.02 -4.53
C LYS A 2 24.53 16.94 -3.67
N SER A 3 23.56 16.10 -4.08
CA SER A 3 22.38 15.78 -3.28
C SER A 3 22.76 14.79 -2.18
N ARG A 4 22.27 14.99 -0.94
CA ARG A 4 22.40 14.05 0.17
C ARG A 4 21.06 13.40 0.41
N MET A 5 20.88 12.18 -0.11
CA MET A 5 19.67 11.39 0.12
C MET A 5 19.52 11.09 1.62
N LYS A 6 18.32 11.32 2.15
CA LYS A 6 17.94 10.99 3.52
C LYS A 6 16.63 10.21 3.46
N LEU A 7 16.57 9.08 4.16
CA LEU A 7 15.34 8.31 4.32
C LEU A 7 14.38 9.01 5.29
N LEU A 8 13.08 8.74 5.14
CA LEU A 8 12.03 9.42 5.90
C LEU A 8 12.09 9.09 7.40
N TYR A 9 12.45 7.85 7.74
CA TYR A 9 12.55 7.35 9.10
C TYR A 9 13.77 6.43 9.26
N PRO A 10 14.28 6.24 10.48
CA PRO A 10 15.30 5.24 10.79
C PRO A 10 14.71 3.83 10.91
N ASP A 11 15.53 2.81 10.71
CA ASP A 11 15.08 1.40 10.70
C ASP A 11 14.63 0.92 12.09
N GLU A 12 15.14 1.52 13.16
CA GLU A 12 14.80 1.21 14.55
C GLU A 12 13.42 1.74 14.97
N LEU A 13 12.78 2.57 14.14
CA LEU A 13 11.46 3.10 14.43
C LEU A 13 10.44 1.94 14.49
N PRO A 14 9.57 1.86 15.51
CA PRO A 14 8.54 0.82 15.58
C PRO A 14 7.66 0.80 14.32
N LEU A 15 7.18 -0.37 13.89
CA LEU A 15 6.43 -0.54 12.65
C LEU A 15 5.18 0.36 12.60
N LEU A 16 4.49 0.47 13.74
CA LEU A 16 3.33 1.36 13.87
C LEU A 16 3.72 2.84 13.66
N GLU A 17 4.85 3.27 14.22
CA GLU A 17 5.36 4.62 14.05
C GLU A 17 5.86 4.87 12.62
N LYS A 18 6.48 3.88 11.97
CA LYS A 18 6.84 3.96 10.54
C LYS A 18 5.61 4.24 9.67
N ILE A 19 4.50 3.53 9.91
CA ILE A 19 3.22 3.78 9.22
C ILE A 19 2.73 5.21 9.51
N ARG A 20 2.77 5.65 10.77
CA ARG A 20 2.33 6.99 11.18
C ARG A 20 3.19 8.09 10.55
N THR A 21 4.51 7.91 10.48
CA THR A 21 5.43 8.87 9.87
C THR A 21 5.13 9.05 8.39
N ILE A 22 4.90 7.95 7.64
CA ILE A 22 4.51 8.06 6.23
C ILE A 22 3.17 8.82 6.11
N ALA A 23 2.18 8.49 6.94
CA ALA A 23 0.88 9.14 6.90
C ALA A 23 0.96 10.65 7.17
N ARG A 24 1.74 11.08 8.16
CA ARG A 24 1.86 12.49 8.53
C ARG A 24 2.74 13.28 7.55
N GLU A 25 3.92 12.78 7.23
CA GLU A 25 4.93 13.54 6.46
C GLU A 25 4.66 13.51 4.95
N ILE A 26 4.19 12.37 4.41
CA ILE A 26 3.97 12.22 2.96
C ILE A 26 2.51 12.48 2.61
N TYR A 27 1.57 11.93 3.38
CA TYR A 27 0.15 12.05 3.07
C TYR A 27 -0.53 13.26 3.71
N ARG A 28 0.12 13.96 4.65
CA ARG A 28 -0.46 15.10 5.39
C ARG A 28 -1.70 14.71 6.20
N ALA A 29 -1.77 13.45 6.60
CA ALA A 29 -2.77 12.96 7.51
C ALA A 29 -2.51 13.53 8.91
N ARG A 30 -3.58 13.74 9.68
CA ARG A 30 -3.50 14.11 11.10
C ARG A 30 -2.91 12.95 11.92
N ASP A 31 -3.46 11.76 11.71
CA ASP A 31 -3.02 10.54 12.37
C ASP A 31 -3.43 9.30 11.57
N ILE A 32 -3.11 8.14 12.14
CA ILE A 32 -3.55 6.83 11.67
C ILE A 32 -4.59 6.27 12.65
N ASP A 33 -5.60 5.62 12.10
CA ASP A 33 -6.52 4.78 12.87
C ASP A 33 -6.17 3.32 12.63
N VAL A 34 -5.97 2.58 13.72
CA VAL A 34 -5.47 1.20 13.68
C VAL A 34 -6.22 0.40 14.73
N ALA A 35 -6.98 -0.58 14.28
CA ALA A 35 -7.72 -1.49 15.13
C ALA A 35 -6.79 -2.31 16.03
N ARG A 36 -7.27 -2.69 17.21
CA ARG A 36 -6.49 -3.49 18.18
C ARG A 36 -5.85 -4.75 17.58
N PRO A 37 -6.54 -5.58 16.77
CA PRO A 37 -5.93 -6.78 16.19
C PRO A 37 -4.72 -6.48 15.30
N VAL A 38 -4.77 -5.36 14.55
CA VAL A 38 -3.67 -4.93 13.68
C VAL A 38 -2.46 -4.49 14.51
N ARG A 39 -2.69 -3.80 15.64
CA ARG A 39 -1.61 -3.42 16.56
C ARG A 39 -0.94 -4.64 17.18
N GLU A 40 -1.74 -5.62 17.60
CA GLU A 40 -1.23 -6.89 18.15
C GLU A 40 -0.42 -7.66 17.10
N GLN A 41 -0.88 -7.68 15.84
CA GLN A 41 -0.17 -8.33 14.74
C GLN A 41 1.17 -7.62 14.41
N LEU A 42 1.21 -6.29 14.43
CA LEU A 42 2.45 -5.53 14.28
C LEU A 42 3.44 -5.82 15.42
N ALA A 43 2.96 -5.88 16.66
CA ALA A 43 3.79 -6.25 17.80
C ALA A 43 4.33 -7.68 17.70
N GLN A 44 3.55 -8.63 17.16
CA GLN A 44 4.03 -9.97 16.85
C GLN A 44 5.13 -9.96 15.79
N PHE A 45 4.99 -9.16 14.73
CA PHE A 45 6.04 -9.02 13.71
C PHE A 45 7.34 -8.47 14.32
N GLU A 46 7.25 -7.48 15.21
CA GLU A 46 8.40 -6.96 15.94
C GLU A 46 9.05 -8.03 16.83
N ALA A 47 8.25 -8.80 17.58
CA ALA A 47 8.73 -9.88 18.44
C ALA A 47 9.40 -11.02 17.65
N MET A 48 8.98 -11.27 16.42
CA MET A 48 9.61 -12.23 15.51
C MET A 48 10.91 -11.71 14.86
N GLY A 49 11.34 -10.49 15.18
CA GLY A 49 12.57 -9.89 14.65
C GLY A 49 12.38 -9.04 13.38
N TYR A 50 11.14 -8.86 12.91
CA TYR A 50 10.85 -8.06 11.71
C TYR A 50 10.61 -6.57 12.01
N GLY A 51 10.89 -6.08 13.22
CA GLY A 51 10.65 -4.66 13.55
C GLY A 51 11.48 -3.67 12.73
N ARG A 52 12.63 -4.12 12.19
CA ARG A 52 13.54 -3.27 11.41
C ARG A 52 13.17 -3.14 9.94
N VAL A 53 12.31 -4.00 9.42
CA VAL A 53 11.96 -3.95 8.00
C VAL A 53 11.20 -2.66 7.65
N PRO A 54 11.32 -2.15 6.41
CA PRO A 54 10.52 -1.03 5.94
C PRO A 54 9.04 -1.40 5.82
N VAL A 55 8.20 -0.36 5.69
CA VAL A 55 6.76 -0.50 5.52
C VAL A 55 6.34 -0.07 4.11
N CYS A 56 5.47 -0.86 3.50
CA CYS A 56 4.78 -0.57 2.24
C CYS A 56 3.31 -0.24 2.52
N ILE A 57 2.87 0.99 2.18
CA ILE A 57 1.46 1.39 2.35
C ILE A 57 0.68 1.06 1.08
N ALA A 58 -0.26 0.13 1.20
CA ALA A 58 -1.26 -0.12 0.18
C ALA A 58 -2.46 0.80 0.45
N LYS A 59 -2.60 1.88 -0.33
CA LYS A 59 -3.76 2.80 -0.33
C LYS A 59 -4.18 3.19 -1.75
N THR A 60 -5.37 3.77 -1.92
CA THR A 60 -5.80 4.30 -3.23
C THR A 60 -4.77 5.24 -3.84
N GLN A 61 -4.44 5.06 -5.11
CA GLN A 61 -3.49 5.90 -5.85
C GLN A 61 -4.06 7.26 -6.26
N TYR A 62 -5.39 7.45 -6.14
CA TYR A 62 -6.07 8.65 -6.64
C TYR A 62 -6.02 9.84 -5.68
N SER A 63 -5.64 9.63 -4.42
CA SER A 63 -5.61 10.67 -3.38
C SER A 63 -4.46 10.44 -2.40
N PHE A 64 -4.05 11.49 -1.69
CA PHE A 64 -3.21 11.34 -0.49
C PHE A 64 -3.98 10.72 0.68
N SER A 65 -5.29 10.95 0.75
CA SER A 65 -6.17 10.35 1.76
C SER A 65 -6.56 8.90 1.41
N THR A 66 -7.35 8.25 2.25
CA THR A 66 -7.98 6.95 1.92
C THR A 66 -9.21 7.08 1.03
N ASN A 67 -9.69 8.30 0.74
CA ASN A 67 -10.82 8.57 -0.15
C ASN A 67 -10.34 8.93 -1.57
N PRO A 68 -10.67 8.13 -2.62
CA PRO A 68 -10.30 8.42 -4.00
C PRO A 68 -10.76 9.78 -4.54
N ASP A 69 -11.89 10.30 -4.06
CA ASP A 69 -12.50 11.54 -4.56
C ASP A 69 -11.86 12.81 -3.97
N ALA A 70 -11.10 12.68 -2.89
CA ALA A 70 -10.40 13.78 -2.24
C ALA A 70 -9.15 14.17 -3.05
N LYS A 71 -9.35 14.93 -4.13
CA LYS A 71 -8.29 15.36 -5.04
C LYS A 71 -7.48 16.54 -4.48
N GLY A 72 -6.30 16.77 -5.06
CA GLY A 72 -5.40 17.85 -4.64
C GLY A 72 -4.53 17.44 -3.45
N ALA A 73 -4.39 18.32 -2.47
CA ALA A 73 -3.60 18.09 -1.26
C ALA A 73 -4.50 18.13 -0.01
N PRO A 74 -5.33 17.09 0.21
CA PRO A 74 -6.18 17.03 1.40
C PRO A 74 -5.31 17.02 2.66
N ASN A 75 -5.72 17.78 3.68
CA ASN A 75 -5.08 17.79 5.00
C ASN A 75 -6.10 17.31 6.04
N ASP A 76 -5.65 17.09 7.28
CA ASP A 76 -6.50 16.76 8.43
C ASP A 76 -7.32 15.46 8.34
N HIS A 77 -7.04 14.62 7.36
CA HIS A 77 -7.66 13.30 7.23
C HIS A 77 -6.94 12.26 8.12
N VAL A 78 -7.64 11.16 8.41
CA VAL A 78 -7.09 10.02 9.15
C VAL A 78 -6.94 8.85 8.20
N VAL A 79 -5.78 8.18 8.26
CA VAL A 79 -5.53 6.98 7.44
C VAL A 79 -5.87 5.74 8.27
N THR A 80 -6.94 5.04 7.88
CA THR A 80 -7.36 3.80 8.56
C THR A 80 -6.60 2.60 7.98
N VAL A 81 -5.86 1.90 8.83
CA VAL A 81 -5.17 0.64 8.50
C VAL A 81 -6.08 -0.53 8.84
N ARG A 82 -6.50 -1.29 7.82
CA ARG A 82 -7.43 -2.42 7.94
C ARG A 82 -6.73 -3.72 8.30
N GLU A 83 -5.59 -3.99 7.67
CA GLU A 83 -4.84 -5.23 7.86
C GLU A 83 -3.36 -4.98 7.61
N VAL A 84 -2.52 -5.86 8.16
CA VAL A 84 -1.08 -5.88 7.90
C VAL A 84 -0.67 -7.27 7.42
N ARG A 85 0.24 -7.33 6.47
CA ARG A 85 0.81 -8.57 5.94
C ARG A 85 2.31 -8.50 5.98
N LEU A 86 2.96 -9.58 6.42
CA LEU A 86 4.41 -9.69 6.41
C LEU A 86 4.86 -10.34 5.10
N SER A 87 5.69 -9.63 4.34
CA SER A 87 6.37 -10.16 3.15
C SER A 87 7.81 -10.51 3.52
N ALA A 88 7.99 -11.59 4.29
CA ALA A 88 9.28 -11.94 4.88
C ALA A 88 10.41 -12.13 3.85
N GLY A 89 10.13 -12.74 2.69
CA GLY A 89 11.13 -12.94 1.64
C GLY A 89 11.56 -11.65 0.92
N ALA A 90 10.72 -10.61 0.93
CA ALA A 90 11.04 -9.31 0.36
C ALA A 90 11.41 -8.26 1.44
N GLU A 91 11.41 -8.67 2.71
CA GLU A 91 11.77 -7.86 3.87
C GLU A 91 11.00 -6.55 3.97
N PHE A 92 9.66 -6.60 3.91
CA PHE A 92 8.81 -5.46 4.28
C PHE A 92 7.46 -5.89 4.86
N VAL A 93 6.82 -4.97 5.58
CA VAL A 93 5.43 -5.12 6.06
C VAL A 93 4.50 -4.30 5.18
N VAL A 94 3.47 -4.93 4.64
CA VAL A 94 2.41 -4.28 3.87
C VAL A 94 1.31 -3.84 4.83
N ALA A 95 1.04 -2.54 4.91
CA ALA A 95 -0.11 -1.98 5.62
C ALA A 95 -1.21 -1.64 4.61
N VAL A 96 -2.31 -2.38 4.65
CA VAL A 96 -3.45 -2.17 3.74
C VAL A 96 -4.41 -1.18 4.37
N CYS A 97 -4.63 -0.09 3.65
CA CYS A 97 -5.45 1.04 4.06
C CYS A 97 -6.66 1.17 3.15
N GLY A 98 -7.83 1.38 3.74
CA GLY A 98 -9.10 1.43 3.02
C GLY A 98 -9.42 0.14 2.24
N ASP A 99 -10.26 0.26 1.23
CA ASP A 99 -10.72 -0.88 0.42
C ASP A 99 -9.90 -0.98 -0.87
N ILE A 100 -8.72 -1.59 -0.78
CA ILE A 100 -7.92 -1.95 -1.96
C ILE A 100 -8.26 -3.35 -2.45
N MET A 101 -8.43 -3.45 -3.77
CA MET A 101 -8.48 -4.73 -4.46
C MET A 101 -7.07 -5.34 -4.57
N THR A 102 -6.84 -6.44 -3.87
CA THR A 102 -5.63 -7.26 -4.04
C THR A 102 -5.80 -8.33 -5.13
N MET A 103 -7.01 -8.52 -5.64
CA MET A 103 -7.34 -9.48 -6.70
C MET A 103 -8.41 -8.85 -7.62
N PRO A 104 -8.03 -8.36 -8.81
CA PRO A 104 -8.99 -7.79 -9.75
C PRO A 104 -9.88 -8.90 -10.34
N GLY A 105 -11.17 -8.61 -10.47
CA GLY A 105 -12.10 -9.46 -11.20
C GLY A 105 -12.06 -9.20 -12.71
N LEU A 106 -12.64 -10.12 -13.47
CA LEU A 106 -12.89 -9.90 -14.89
C LEU A 106 -14.05 -8.89 -15.09
N PRO A 107 -13.99 -8.04 -16.14
CA PRO A 107 -15.11 -7.17 -16.49
C PRO A 107 -16.30 -7.97 -17.03
N LYS A 108 -17.46 -7.32 -17.17
CA LYS A 108 -18.69 -7.94 -17.70
C LYS A 108 -18.48 -8.65 -19.05
N VAL A 109 -17.63 -8.08 -19.91
CA VAL A 109 -17.20 -8.70 -21.17
C VAL A 109 -15.68 -8.82 -21.13
N PRO A 110 -15.12 -10.00 -20.82
CA PRO A 110 -13.69 -10.22 -20.79
C PRO A 110 -13.06 -10.04 -22.17
N ALA A 111 -11.88 -9.42 -22.24
CA ALA A 111 -11.10 -9.32 -23.49
C ALA A 111 -10.79 -10.71 -24.08
N ALA A 112 -10.70 -11.74 -23.22
CA ALA A 112 -10.54 -13.14 -23.61
C ALA A 112 -11.57 -13.64 -24.64
N ASN A 113 -12.77 -13.05 -24.70
CA ASN A 113 -13.78 -13.42 -25.70
C ASN A 113 -13.40 -13.00 -27.13
N SER A 114 -12.50 -12.02 -27.28
CA SER A 114 -12.06 -11.46 -28.56
C SER A 114 -10.62 -11.85 -28.91
N ILE A 115 -9.89 -12.50 -28.01
CA ILE A 115 -8.51 -12.96 -28.24
C ILE A 115 -8.54 -14.23 -29.08
N ASP A 116 -7.87 -14.21 -30.23
CA ASP A 116 -7.76 -15.36 -31.12
C ASP A 116 -6.43 -15.33 -31.92
N ILE A 117 -6.15 -16.38 -32.68
CA ILE A 117 -5.00 -16.49 -33.58
C ILE A 117 -5.51 -16.55 -35.02
N GLY A 118 -5.16 -15.52 -35.80
CA GLY A 118 -5.50 -15.43 -37.21
C GLY A 118 -4.83 -16.50 -38.08
N PRO A 119 -5.29 -16.67 -39.34
CA PRO A 119 -4.78 -17.70 -40.26
C PRO A 119 -3.29 -17.58 -40.60
N ASP A 120 -2.72 -16.39 -40.45
CA ASP A 120 -1.30 -16.08 -40.62
C ASP A 120 -0.48 -16.26 -39.33
N GLY A 121 -1.09 -16.82 -38.29
CA GLY A 121 -0.48 -17.00 -36.97
C GLY A 121 -0.40 -15.72 -36.13
N ARG A 122 -1.02 -14.61 -36.55
CA ARG A 122 -1.01 -13.36 -35.78
C ARG A 122 -2.11 -13.35 -34.72
N ILE A 123 -1.77 -12.88 -33.52
CA ILE A 123 -2.74 -12.71 -32.43
C ILE A 123 -3.62 -11.50 -32.71
N VAL A 124 -4.93 -11.66 -32.59
CA VAL A 124 -5.94 -10.59 -32.70
C VAL A 124 -6.64 -10.39 -31.35
N GLY A 125 -7.12 -9.17 -31.08
CA GLY A 125 -7.92 -8.84 -29.88
C GLY A 125 -7.16 -8.77 -28.55
N LEU A 126 -5.82 -8.86 -28.57
CA LEU A 126 -4.96 -8.75 -27.37
C LEU A 126 -4.69 -7.30 -26.94
N PHE A 127 -4.74 -6.36 -27.89
CA PHE A 127 -4.55 -4.91 -27.69
C PHE A 127 -5.61 -4.13 -28.47
#